data_AF-A0A1H2LDA1-F1
#
_entry.id   AF-A0A1H2LDA1-F1
#
_cell.length_a   1.000
_cell.length_b   1.000
_cell.length_c   1.000
_cell.angle_alpha   90.00
_cell.angle_beta   90.00
_cell.angle_gamma   90.00
#
_symmetry.space_group_name_H-M   'P 1'
#
loop_
_entity.id
_entity.type
_entity.pdbx_description
1 polymer ?
#
loop_
_entity_poly.entity_id
_entity_poly.type
_entity_poly.pdbx_seq_one_letter_code
_entity_poly.pdbx_strand_id
1 'polypeptide(L)'
;MLLGMFLLHYRTPVSKVSVGIDGVCGEDTPPLDLREMRIYAKEVRRTRDRLLRAPVTYEEVCVYFEIKERTIRFTAFDFEPDRVKLLVNFPQQFIAGSGPFLSGLDFPDSQIAEIAEKNLVPAGCLIIMDYENLLGTIYPDEVPVFQQWVLRVFH
;
A
#
# COMPACT_ATOMS: atom_id res chain seq x y z
N MET A 1 32.26 8.98 59.79
CA MET A 1 31.31 9.92 59.14
C MET A 1 31.20 9.51 57.69
N LEU A 2 30.17 8.72 57.35
CA LEU A 2 28.98 9.12 56.56
C LEU A 2 29.32 9.41 55.09
N LEU A 3 29.08 8.44 54.19
CA LEU A 3 27.93 8.35 53.25
C LEU A 3 27.99 9.41 52.13
N GLY A 4 27.86 9.11 50.83
CA GLY A 4 27.36 7.89 50.22
C GLY A 4 27.42 7.85 48.67
N MET A 5 27.08 6.66 48.22
CA MET A 5 26.75 6.15 46.88
C MET A 5 25.58 6.89 46.21
N PHE A 6 25.59 7.10 44.87
CA PHE A 6 24.42 7.08 43.94
C PHE A 6 24.97 7.19 42.48
N LEU A 7 24.99 6.11 41.68
CA LEU A 7 23.96 5.59 40.76
C LEU A 7 23.94 6.26 39.36
N LEU A 8 24.30 5.46 38.35
CA LEU A 8 23.91 5.58 36.94
C LEU A 8 22.43 5.98 36.80
N HIS A 9 22.11 7.00 36.01
CA HIS A 9 20.80 7.15 35.36
C HIS A 9 20.97 7.87 34.01
N TYR A 10 20.94 7.09 32.93
CA TYR A 10 20.53 7.59 31.62
C TYR A 10 19.11 8.15 31.76
N ARG A 11 18.93 9.45 31.53
CA ARG A 11 17.62 10.05 31.29
C ARG A 11 17.55 10.48 29.83
N THR A 12 16.99 9.62 29.00
CA THR A 12 16.33 10.07 27.77
C THR A 12 15.14 10.95 28.16
N PRO A 13 14.97 12.14 27.57
CA PRO A 13 13.72 12.86 27.71
C PRO A 13 12.66 12.16 26.83
N VAL A 14 11.72 11.49 27.49
CA VAL A 14 10.43 11.11 26.90
C VAL A 14 9.70 12.41 26.58
N SER A 15 9.80 12.87 25.34
CA SER A 15 8.91 13.90 24.81
C SER A 15 7.64 13.20 24.32
N LYS A 16 6.65 13.15 25.21
CA LYS A 16 5.24 13.08 24.79
C LYS A 16 4.99 14.32 23.93
N VAL A 17 4.78 14.14 22.64
CA VAL A 17 4.20 15.18 21.79
C VAL A 17 2.93 14.60 21.20
N SER A 18 1.83 15.15 21.70
CA SER A 18 0.46 15.05 21.23
C SER A 18 0.38 15.11 19.71
N VAL A 19 -0.19 14.07 19.11
CA VAL A 19 -0.69 14.12 17.73
C VAL A 19 -1.92 15.01 17.76
N GLY A 20 -1.70 16.31 17.53
CA GLY A 20 -2.75 17.24 17.16
C GLY A 20 -3.21 16.88 15.75
N ILE A 21 -4.40 16.31 15.65
CA ILE A 21 -5.10 16.11 14.39
C ILE A 21 -5.84 17.43 14.15
N ASP A 22 -5.17 18.43 13.61
CA ASP A 22 -5.82 19.63 13.08
C ASP A 22 -4.99 20.18 11.93
N GLY A 23 -5.31 19.66 10.74
CA GLY A 23 -4.82 20.10 9.46
C GLY A 23 -5.79 19.60 8.41
N VAL A 24 -6.66 20.49 7.94
CA VAL A 24 -7.63 20.21 6.88
C VAL A 24 -6.86 19.91 5.59
N CYS A 25 -6.80 18.64 5.19
CA CYS A 25 -6.25 18.11 3.94
C CYS A 25 -7.16 16.96 3.46
N GLY A 26 -7.25 16.76 2.14
CA GLY A 26 -8.41 16.22 1.42
C GLY A 26 -9.05 14.94 1.97
N GLU A 27 -10.37 14.85 1.86
CA GLU A 27 -11.18 13.72 2.37
C GLU A 27 -10.58 12.37 1.97
N ASP A 28 -10.40 11.47 2.97
CA ASP A 28 -10.15 10.05 2.73
C ASP A 28 -11.02 9.59 1.55
N THR A 29 -10.41 9.16 0.44
CA THR A 29 -11.20 8.73 -0.72
C THR A 29 -12.16 7.65 -0.26
N PRO A 30 -13.47 7.74 -0.60
CA PRO A 30 -14.44 6.75 -0.18
C PRO A 30 -13.91 5.34 -0.48
N PRO A 31 -13.97 4.43 0.50
CA PRO A 31 -13.48 3.08 0.33
C PRO A 31 -14.22 2.41 -0.83
N LEU A 32 -13.49 1.58 -1.58
CA LEU A 32 -14.04 0.70 -2.59
C LEU A 32 -14.16 -0.70 -1.98
N ASP A 33 -15.38 -1.13 -1.77
CA ASP A 33 -15.69 -2.49 -1.36
C ASP A 33 -15.86 -3.37 -2.60
N LEU A 34 -15.01 -4.38 -2.73
CA LEU A 34 -15.07 -5.44 -3.73
C LEU A 34 -15.47 -6.77 -3.06
N ARG A 35 -15.72 -7.81 -3.85
CA ARG A 35 -16.14 -9.12 -3.30
C ARG A 35 -15.21 -9.70 -2.24
N GLU A 36 -13.89 -9.61 -2.44
CA GLU A 36 -12.91 -10.24 -1.56
C GLU A 36 -12.12 -9.26 -0.69
N MET A 37 -12.25 -7.96 -0.94
CA MET A 37 -11.37 -6.97 -0.36
C MET A 37 -12.01 -5.60 -0.27
N ARG A 38 -11.53 -4.81 0.69
CA ARG A 38 -11.83 -3.40 0.81
C ARG A 38 -10.58 -2.58 0.53
N ILE A 39 -10.72 -1.60 -0.34
CA ILE A 39 -9.62 -0.75 -0.82
C ILE A 39 -9.86 0.68 -0.35
N TYR A 40 -8.86 1.32 0.22
CA TYR A 40 -8.97 2.74 0.60
C TYR A 40 -7.61 3.43 0.48
N ALA A 41 -7.63 4.75 0.30
CA ALA A 41 -6.42 5.58 0.27
C ALA A 41 -6.36 6.46 1.53
N LYS A 42 -5.16 6.70 2.04
CA LYS A 42 -4.92 7.69 3.10
C LYS A 42 -3.68 8.49 2.79
N GLU A 43 -3.72 9.77 3.10
CA GLU A 43 -2.53 10.60 3.15
C GLU A 43 -1.78 10.35 4.45
N VAL A 44 -0.52 9.97 4.34
CA VAL A 44 0.33 9.60 5.47
C VAL A 44 1.54 10.52 5.49
N ARG A 45 1.72 11.23 6.60
CA ARG A 45 2.91 12.04 6.84
C ARG A 45 4.09 11.14 7.18
N ARG A 46 5.15 11.20 6.38
CA ARG A 46 6.38 10.43 6.54
C ARG A 46 7.55 11.35 6.84
N THR A 47 8.35 10.96 7.83
CA THR A 47 9.65 11.59 8.10
C THR A 47 10.74 10.62 7.73
N ARG A 48 11.62 11.03 6.82
CA ARG A 48 12.81 10.27 6.45
C ARG A 48 14.02 10.90 7.12
N ASP A 49 14.57 10.17 8.08
CA ASP A 49 15.84 10.50 8.71
C ASP A 49 16.97 10.42 7.69
N ARG A 50 17.91 11.34 7.81
CA ARG A 50 19.07 11.43 6.92
C ARG A 50 20.32 11.48 7.77
N LEU A 51 21.25 10.56 7.51
CA LEU A 51 22.57 10.61 8.11
C LEU A 51 23.21 11.96 7.72
N LEU A 52 23.52 12.78 8.73
CA LEU A 52 24.22 14.07 8.60
C LEU A 52 23.43 15.25 8.00
N ARG A 53 22.10 15.14 7.88
CA ARG A 53 21.23 16.27 7.47
C ARG A 53 19.98 16.33 8.33
N ALA A 54 19.32 17.48 8.36
CA ALA A 54 18.01 17.59 8.97
C ALA A 54 17.04 16.56 8.33
N PRO A 55 16.16 15.94 9.13
CA PRO A 55 15.15 15.03 8.62
C PRO A 55 14.24 15.77 7.64
N VAL A 56 13.74 15.03 6.64
CA VAL A 56 12.77 15.59 5.69
C VAL A 56 11.42 14.93 5.91
N THR A 57 10.42 15.77 6.14
CA THR A 57 9.03 15.35 6.26
C THR A 57 8.30 15.65 4.95
N TYR A 58 7.55 14.68 4.48
CA TYR A 58 6.72 14.76 3.27
C TYR A 58 5.41 14.03 3.50
N GLU A 59 4.42 14.34 2.69
CA GLU A 59 3.14 13.65 2.65
C GLU A 59 3.14 12.66 1.49
N GLU A 60 2.56 11.50 1.71
CA GLU A 60 2.49 10.41 0.73
C GLU A 60 1.11 9.77 0.78
N VAL A 61 0.48 9.62 -0.38
CA VAL A 61 -0.74 8.82 -0.51
C VAL A 61 -0.38 7.34 -0.47
N CYS A 62 -0.96 6.62 0.49
CA CYS A 62 -0.84 5.17 0.60
C CYS A 62 -2.20 4.53 0.29
N VAL A 63 -2.20 3.50 -0.56
CA VAL A 63 -3.38 2.68 -0.85
C VAL A 63 -3.30 1.40 -0.03
N TYR A 64 -4.40 1.05 0.61
CA TYR A 64 -4.51 -0.09 1.48
C TYR A 64 -5.54 -1.07 0.93
N PHE A 65 -5.17 -2.34 0.91
CA PHE A 65 -6.05 -3.46 0.58
C PHE A 65 -6.25 -4.30 1.83
N GLU A 66 -7.47 -4.28 2.37
CA GLU A 66 -7.90 -5.17 3.44
C GLU A 66 -8.44 -6.45 2.82
N ILE A 67 -7.72 -7.55 3.01
CA ILE A 67 -8.08 -8.88 2.48
C ILE A 67 -8.06 -9.86 3.64
N LYS A 68 -9.22 -10.37 4.04
CA LYS A 68 -9.39 -11.19 5.26
C LYS A 68 -8.79 -10.45 6.47
N GLU A 69 -7.81 -11.05 7.16
CA GLU A 69 -7.13 -10.49 8.33
C GLU A 69 -5.82 -9.75 7.98
N ARG A 70 -5.57 -9.47 6.69
CA ARG A 70 -4.34 -8.82 6.22
C ARG A 70 -4.65 -7.44 5.66
N THR A 71 -3.75 -6.50 5.96
CA THR A 71 -3.73 -5.17 5.35
C THR A 71 -2.46 -5.03 4.54
N ILE A 72 -2.59 -4.90 3.23
CA ILE A 72 -1.49 -4.74 2.28
C ILE A 72 -1.40 -3.27 1.91
N ARG A 73 -0.19 -2.70 1.90
CA ARG A 73 0.04 -1.29 1.61
C ARG A 73 0.80 -1.13 0.30
N PHE A 74 0.24 -0.33 -0.60
CA PHE A 74 0.90 0.21 -1.78
C PHE A 74 1.11 1.71 -1.59
N THR A 75 2.14 2.23 -2.24
CA THR A 75 2.56 3.64 -2.17
C THR A 75 2.17 4.38 -3.44
N ALA A 76 2.31 5.70 -3.44
CA ALA A 76 2.13 6.50 -4.65
C ALA A 76 3.08 6.07 -5.79
N PHE A 77 4.27 5.52 -5.47
CA PHE A 77 5.21 5.00 -6.46
C PHE A 77 4.66 3.78 -7.23
N ASP A 78 3.83 2.98 -6.57
CA ASP A 78 3.18 1.81 -7.19
C ASP A 78 2.10 2.22 -8.19
N PHE A 79 1.63 3.47 -8.11
CA PHE A 79 0.61 4.09 -8.96
C PHE A 79 1.11 5.39 -9.61
N GLU A 80 2.38 5.43 -10.02
CA GLU A 80 2.88 6.53 -10.85
C GLU A 80 2.07 6.69 -12.16
N PRO A 81 2.04 7.88 -12.78
CA PRO A 81 1.18 8.17 -13.92
C PRO A 81 1.26 7.14 -15.06
N ASP A 82 2.44 6.62 -15.38
CA ASP A 82 2.61 5.62 -16.44
C ASP A 82 2.10 4.23 -16.01
N ARG A 83 2.21 3.88 -14.74
CA ARG A 83 1.60 2.66 -14.18
C ARG A 83 0.08 2.76 -14.15
N VAL A 84 -0.47 3.93 -13.80
CA VAL A 84 -1.93 4.17 -13.85
C VAL A 84 -2.44 4.09 -15.30
N LYS A 85 -1.73 4.68 -16.26
CA LYS A 85 -2.08 4.51 -17.69
C LYS A 85 -2.05 3.05 -18.11
N LEU A 86 -1.05 2.28 -17.66
CA LEU A 86 -0.97 0.85 -17.96
C LEU A 86 -2.15 0.10 -17.34
N LEU A 87 -2.48 0.36 -16.08
CA LEU A 87 -3.64 -0.22 -15.40
C LEU A 87 -4.95 0.04 -16.15
N VAL A 88 -5.16 1.29 -16.61
CA VAL A 88 -6.40 1.70 -17.28
C VAL A 88 -6.53 1.10 -18.68
N ASN A 89 -5.46 1.10 -19.46
CA ASN A 89 -5.51 0.68 -20.87
C ASN A 89 -5.25 -0.82 -21.07
N PHE A 90 -4.36 -1.39 -20.26
CA PHE A 90 -3.88 -2.77 -20.38
C PHE A 90 -3.76 -3.45 -19.00
N PRO A 91 -4.88 -3.61 -18.25
CA PRO A 91 -4.85 -4.12 -16.88
C PRO A 91 -4.19 -5.50 -16.77
N GLN A 92 -4.26 -6.33 -17.82
CA GLN A 92 -3.65 -7.66 -17.80
C GLN A 92 -2.11 -7.63 -17.76
N GLN A 93 -1.48 -6.53 -18.21
CA GLN A 93 -0.03 -6.32 -18.21
C GLN A 93 0.44 -5.45 -17.04
N PHE A 94 -0.47 -5.07 -16.15
CA PHE A 94 -0.15 -4.24 -15.00
C PHE A 94 0.58 -5.05 -13.93
N ILE A 95 1.59 -4.44 -13.31
CA ILE A 95 2.23 -4.98 -12.10
C ILE A 95 2.67 -3.84 -11.18
N ALA A 96 2.40 -3.97 -9.89
CA ALA A 96 2.73 -3.01 -8.85
C ALA A 96 3.12 -3.70 -7.54
N GLY A 97 3.91 -3.02 -6.71
CA GLY A 97 4.45 -3.56 -5.46
C GLY A 97 5.91 -3.99 -5.55
N SER A 98 6.54 -4.08 -4.37
CA SER A 98 7.91 -4.61 -4.15
C SER A 98 7.92 -5.64 -3.00
N GLY A 99 6.81 -6.35 -2.85
CA GLY A 99 6.41 -7.21 -1.72
C GLY A 99 5.14 -7.92 -2.15
N PRO A 100 4.04 -7.99 -1.38
CA PRO A 100 2.77 -8.37 -2.00
C PRO A 100 2.53 -7.55 -3.28
N PHE A 101 2.34 -8.22 -4.41
CA PHE A 101 2.22 -7.63 -5.73
C PHE A 101 0.76 -7.57 -6.13
N LEU A 102 0.34 -6.47 -6.74
CA LEU A 102 -0.90 -6.37 -7.50
C LEU A 102 -0.57 -6.54 -8.98
N SER A 103 -1.11 -7.55 -9.63
CA SER A 103 -0.75 -7.91 -11.00
C SER A 103 -1.94 -8.33 -11.85
N GLY A 104 -1.87 -8.05 -13.15
CA GLY A 104 -2.65 -8.76 -14.17
C GLY A 104 -2.07 -10.13 -14.47
N LEU A 105 -2.66 -10.84 -15.43
CA LEU A 105 -2.35 -12.25 -15.73
C LEU A 105 -1.55 -12.47 -17.03
N ASP A 106 -1.26 -11.42 -17.82
CA ASP A 106 -0.56 -11.52 -19.11
C ASP A 106 0.97 -11.58 -18.93
N PHE A 107 1.42 -12.55 -18.14
CA PHE A 107 2.83 -12.80 -17.83
C PHE A 107 3.13 -14.30 -18.00
N PRO A 108 3.21 -14.81 -19.25
CA PRO A 108 3.50 -16.22 -19.50
C PRO A 108 4.87 -16.60 -18.92
N ASP A 109 5.01 -17.88 -18.56
CA ASP A 109 6.24 -18.47 -18.00
C ASP A 109 6.75 -17.76 -16.72
N SER A 110 5.84 -17.11 -15.99
CA SER A 110 6.13 -16.41 -14.74
C SER A 110 5.41 -17.05 -13.54
N GLN A 111 5.90 -16.73 -12.34
CA GLN A 111 5.24 -17.14 -11.09
C GLN A 111 3.79 -16.63 -10.99
N ILE A 112 3.47 -15.49 -11.62
CA ILE A 112 2.10 -14.95 -11.68
C ILE A 112 1.18 -15.93 -12.42
N ALA A 113 1.62 -16.44 -13.57
CA ALA A 113 0.85 -17.40 -14.36
C ALA A 113 0.68 -18.74 -13.61
N GLU A 114 1.74 -19.24 -12.98
CA GLU A 114 1.68 -20.48 -12.17
C GLU A 114 0.68 -20.37 -11.01
N ILE A 115 0.68 -19.23 -10.30
CA ILE A 115 -0.26 -18.96 -9.21
C ILE A 115 -1.70 -18.86 -9.73
N ALA A 116 -1.90 -18.16 -10.85
CA ALA A 116 -3.21 -18.02 -11.46
C ALA A 116 -3.79 -19.37 -11.89
N GLU A 117 -2.98 -20.22 -12.54
CA GLU A 117 -3.38 -21.57 -12.94
C GLU A 117 -3.70 -22.47 -11.75
N LYS A 118 -2.79 -22.52 -10.75
CA LYS A 118 -2.95 -23.32 -9.54
C LYS A 118 -4.22 -22.98 -8.76
N ASN A 119 -4.64 -21.71 -8.78
CA ASN A 119 -5.82 -21.23 -8.06
C ASN A 119 -7.05 -21.08 -8.97
N LEU A 120 -6.99 -21.53 -10.24
CA LEU A 120 -8.07 -21.45 -11.21
C LEU A 120 -8.62 -20.02 -11.38
N VAL A 121 -7.74 -19.02 -11.37
CA VAL A 121 -8.11 -17.61 -11.49
C VAL A 121 -8.67 -17.35 -12.89
N PRO A 122 -9.88 -16.76 -13.03
CA PRO A 122 -10.44 -16.44 -14.32
C PRO A 122 -9.58 -15.45 -15.12
N ALA A 123 -9.56 -15.59 -16.45
CA ALA A 123 -8.95 -14.59 -17.31
C ALA A 123 -9.61 -13.21 -17.12
N GLY A 124 -8.82 -12.14 -17.26
CA GLY A 124 -9.32 -10.78 -17.06
C GLY A 124 -9.29 -10.28 -15.61
N CYS A 125 -8.91 -11.12 -14.65
CA CYS A 125 -8.74 -10.69 -13.26
C CYS A 125 -7.47 -9.84 -13.06
N LEU A 126 -7.41 -9.14 -11.94
CA LEU A 126 -6.16 -8.79 -11.29
C LEU A 126 -6.03 -9.63 -10.02
N ILE A 127 -4.81 -9.96 -9.64
CA ILE A 127 -4.52 -10.73 -8.42
C ILE A 127 -3.61 -9.96 -7.50
N ILE A 128 -3.77 -10.22 -6.21
CA ILE A 128 -2.83 -9.80 -5.19
C ILE A 128 -2.13 -11.06 -4.68
N MET A 129 -0.80 -11.09 -4.79
CA MET A 129 0.00 -12.27 -4.45
C MET A 129 1.19 -11.91 -3.59
N ASP A 130 1.63 -12.83 -2.74
CA ASP A 130 2.84 -12.69 -1.92
C ASP A 130 3.65 -13.99 -1.99
N TYR A 131 4.79 -13.92 -2.68
CA TYR A 131 5.55 -15.09 -3.14
C TYR A 131 4.63 -16.09 -3.86
N GLU A 132 4.46 -17.30 -3.33
CA GLU A 132 3.65 -18.38 -3.93
C GLU A 132 2.17 -18.34 -3.54
N ASN A 133 1.74 -17.34 -2.75
CA ASN A 133 0.40 -17.30 -2.19
C ASN A 133 -0.47 -16.28 -2.91
N LEU A 134 -1.61 -16.74 -3.44
CA LEU A 134 -2.70 -15.84 -3.83
C LEU A 134 -3.37 -15.30 -2.55
N LEU A 135 -3.37 -13.98 -2.40
CA LEU A 135 -3.98 -13.30 -1.26
C LEU A 135 -5.42 -12.88 -1.55
N GLY A 136 -5.70 -12.38 -2.75
CA GLY A 136 -7.05 -12.02 -3.18
C GLY A 136 -7.14 -11.72 -4.68
N THR A 137 -8.37 -11.66 -5.17
CA THR A 137 -8.67 -11.46 -6.60
C THR A 137 -9.61 -10.27 -6.81
N ILE A 138 -9.30 -9.43 -7.80
CA ILE A 138 -10.23 -8.45 -8.37
C ILE A 138 -10.79 -9.08 -9.64
N TYR A 139 -12.10 -9.37 -9.64
CA TYR A 139 -12.73 -10.09 -10.73
C TYR A 139 -12.90 -9.21 -11.99
N PRO A 140 -13.08 -9.79 -13.18
CA PRO A 140 -13.03 -9.04 -14.43
C PRO A 140 -14.08 -7.93 -14.53
N ASP A 141 -15.26 -8.14 -13.93
CA ASP A 141 -16.34 -7.15 -13.84
C ASP A 141 -16.08 -6.06 -12.78
N GLU A 142 -15.16 -6.29 -11.84
CA GLU A 142 -14.74 -5.32 -10.82
C GLU A 142 -13.54 -4.47 -11.28
N VAL A 143 -12.75 -4.96 -12.25
CA VAL A 143 -11.56 -4.24 -12.78
C VAL A 143 -11.91 -2.82 -13.25
N PRO A 144 -12.99 -2.57 -14.02
CA PRO A 144 -13.36 -1.21 -14.43
C PRO A 144 -13.66 -0.29 -13.24
N VAL A 145 -14.31 -0.81 -12.19
CA VAL A 145 -14.63 -0.03 -10.99
C VAL A 145 -13.35 0.32 -10.22
N PHE A 146 -12.43 -0.64 -10.12
CA PHE A 146 -11.11 -0.42 -9.53
C PHE A 146 -10.29 0.61 -10.32
N GLN A 147 -10.26 0.55 -11.65
CA GLN A 147 -9.59 1.53 -12.50
C GLN A 147 -10.13 2.96 -12.27
N GLN A 148 -11.46 3.12 -12.23
CA GLN A 148 -12.10 4.41 -11.96
C GLN A 148 -11.83 4.91 -10.54
N TRP A 149 -11.67 4.01 -9.58
CA TRP A 149 -11.27 4.38 -8.23
C TRP A 149 -9.82 4.86 -8.18
N VAL A 150 -8.87 4.14 -8.80
CA VAL A 150 -7.46 4.56 -8.88
C VAL A 150 -7.32 5.92 -9.58
N LEU A 151 -8.06 6.14 -10.68
CA LEU A 151 -8.09 7.44 -11.34
C LEU A 151 -8.55 8.57 -10.41
N ARG A 152 -9.60 8.36 -9.61
CA ARG A 152 -10.04 9.37 -8.63
C ARG A 152 -9.04 9.66 -7.51
N VAL A 153 -8.16 8.72 -7.20
CA VAL A 153 -7.14 8.87 -6.15
C VAL A 153 -5.90 9.59 -6.67
N PHE A 154 -5.49 9.32 -7.91
CA PHE A 154 -4.19 9.75 -8.44
C PHE A 154 -4.27 10.71 -9.65
N HIS A 155 -5.47 11.09 -10.10
CA HIS A 155 -5.69 11.97 -11.26
C HIS A 155 -6.85 12.95 -11.02
#